data_AF-I0IHR1-F1
#
_entry.id   AF-I0IHR1-F1
#
_cell.length_a   1.000
_cell.length_b   1.000
_cell.length_c   1.000
_cell.angle_alpha   90.00
_cell.angle_beta   90.00
_cell.angle_gamma   90.00
#
_symmetry.space_group_name_H-M   'P 1'
#
loop_
_entity.id
_entity.type
_entity.pdbx_description
1 polymer ?
#
loop_
_entity_poly.entity_id
_entity_poly.type
_entity_poly.pdbx_seq_one_letter_code
_entity_poly.pdbx_strand_id
1 'polypeptide(L)'
;MSAIGKYFRAIGYLFTGRIDQARRAIQTNPHVVRATFDRVIAEKKERIHQYKDAVSRLIANQEKKSYRLKQLSEEVNRLEQLKEGAAAKARITVNELKGEGKDLAAIKQHEDYQQCMAAYNDFSGKIAGHTEQIADLESEINELSGTIGGHKVQLQQLLREIDKLKDESSATVADMITAKEEAEIADMISGISEDRTSQELAELRDLRAESKAKARISREVAGTDTKVQENEFLAYAQADTRTSEFDQLIGLAEETDTPAADAEPEAPSREPRLPEN
;
A
#
# COMPACT_ATOMS: atom_id res chain seq x y z
N MET A 1 29.93 7.22 16.53
CA MET A 1 28.97 8.22 17.05
C MET A 1 27.90 8.44 16.00
N SER A 2 26.63 8.71 16.36
CA SER A 2 25.59 9.10 15.39
C SER A 2 24.89 10.37 15.89
N ALA A 3 25.05 11.47 15.14
CA ALA A 3 24.70 12.82 15.59
C ALA A 3 23.42 13.39 14.96
N ILE A 4 22.77 12.64 14.04
CA ILE A 4 21.64 13.13 13.24
C ILE A 4 20.31 13.03 14.01
N GLY A 5 20.18 12.11 14.96
CA GLY A 5 18.93 11.83 15.69
C GLY A 5 18.50 12.83 16.78
N LYS A 6 19.01 14.07 16.80
CA LYS A 6 18.78 15.03 17.92
C LYS A 6 18.10 16.36 17.58
N TYR A 7 17.91 16.72 16.31
CA TYR A 7 17.39 18.06 15.95
C TYR A 7 15.86 18.20 15.79
N PHE A 8 15.09 17.12 15.83
CA PHE A 8 13.63 17.14 15.58
C PHE A 8 12.73 17.02 16.82
N ARG A 9 13.25 17.20 18.05
CA ARG A 9 12.48 16.98 19.30
C ARG A 9 11.96 18.25 19.99
N ALA A 10 12.09 19.43 19.38
CA ALA A 10 11.83 20.73 20.02
C ALA A 10 10.59 21.52 19.51
N ILE A 11 9.87 21.04 18.49
CA ILE A 11 8.68 21.72 17.92
C ILE A 11 7.41 20.84 18.09
N GLY A 12 7.31 20.15 19.25
CA GLY A 12 6.43 18.98 19.40
C GLY A 12 5.02 19.19 19.97
N TYR A 13 4.75 20.30 20.67
CA TYR A 13 3.61 20.37 21.61
C TYR A 13 2.54 21.43 21.32
N LEU A 14 2.47 21.97 20.10
CA LEU A 14 1.37 22.86 19.67
C LEU A 14 0.76 22.49 18.30
N PHE A 15 1.13 21.34 17.73
CA PHE A 15 0.79 20.96 16.35
C PHE A 15 0.25 19.53 16.18
N THR A 16 -0.02 18.83 17.29
CA THR A 16 -0.32 17.38 17.32
C THR A 16 -1.46 16.94 16.38
N GLY A 17 -2.56 17.70 16.30
CA GLY A 17 -3.69 17.37 15.42
C GLY A 17 -3.39 17.48 13.92
N ARG A 18 -2.64 18.51 13.49
CA ARG A 18 -2.29 18.71 12.07
C ARG A 18 -1.11 17.85 11.61
N ILE A 19 -0.16 17.55 12.52
CA ILE A 19 0.96 16.66 12.20
C ILE A 19 0.47 15.26 11.85
N ASP A 20 -0.48 14.69 12.60
CA ASP A 20 -0.98 13.34 12.29
C ASP A 20 -1.78 13.26 10.98
N GLN A 21 -2.57 14.30 10.64
CA GLN A 21 -3.20 14.37 9.31
C GLN A 21 -2.18 14.49 8.17
N ALA A 22 -1.21 15.39 8.29
CA ALA A 22 -0.14 15.53 7.30
C ALA A 22 0.69 14.24 7.17
N ARG A 23 0.97 13.57 8.29
CA ARG A 23 1.71 12.30 8.32
C ARG A 23 0.93 11.16 7.69
N ARG A 24 -0.39 11.09 7.89
CA ARG A 24 -1.28 10.15 7.17
C ARG A 24 -1.31 10.45 5.67
N ALA A 25 -1.49 11.70 5.25
CA ALA A 25 -1.48 12.09 3.84
C ALA A 25 -0.13 11.81 3.14
N ILE A 26 0.98 11.93 3.86
CA ILE A 26 2.31 11.50 3.40
C ILE A 26 2.40 9.98 3.31
N GLN A 27 1.79 9.23 4.25
CA GLN A 27 1.77 7.76 4.24
C GLN A 27 0.79 7.15 3.22
N THR A 28 -0.24 7.89 2.78
CA THR A 28 -1.15 7.49 1.69
C THR A 28 -0.71 8.00 0.31
N ASN A 29 0.47 8.61 0.19
CA ASN A 29 1.01 9.01 -1.11
C ASN A 29 1.74 7.82 -1.79
N PRO A 30 1.34 7.39 -3.01
CA PRO A 30 1.94 6.24 -3.68
C PRO A 30 3.46 6.33 -3.87
N HIS A 31 4.00 7.54 -4.12
CA HIS A 31 5.44 7.75 -4.30
C HIS A 31 6.21 7.58 -2.98
N VAL A 32 5.62 7.94 -1.84
CA VAL A 32 6.24 7.80 -0.52
C VAL A 32 6.21 6.34 -0.05
N VAL A 33 5.12 5.61 -0.35
CA VAL A 33 5.05 4.16 -0.10
C VAL A 33 6.04 3.41 -0.98
N ARG A 34 6.12 3.73 -2.27
CA ARG A 34 7.16 3.20 -3.17
C ARG A 34 8.57 3.44 -2.63
N ALA A 35 8.91 4.68 -2.29
CA ALA A 35 10.22 5.02 -1.72
C ALA A 35 10.50 4.30 -0.38
N THR A 36 9.45 3.97 0.39
CA THR A 36 9.56 3.19 1.63
C THR A 36 9.87 1.72 1.34
N PHE A 37 9.19 1.09 0.38
CA PHE A 37 9.52 -0.25 -0.10
C PHE A 37 10.93 -0.29 -0.69
N ASP A 38 11.29 0.64 -1.59
CA ASP A 38 12.63 0.72 -2.20
C ASP A 38 13.74 0.81 -1.15
N ARG A 39 13.55 1.61 -0.08
CA ARG A 39 14.47 1.67 1.07
C ARG A 39 14.54 0.35 1.83
N VAL A 40 13.41 -0.28 2.16
CA VAL A 40 13.37 -1.57 2.88
C VAL A 40 14.03 -2.69 2.06
N ILE A 41 13.83 -2.69 0.74
CA ILE A 41 14.48 -3.60 -0.20
C ILE A 41 15.99 -3.34 -0.25
N ALA A 42 16.44 -2.08 -0.29
CA ALA A 42 17.86 -1.74 -0.23
C ALA A 42 18.52 -2.20 1.09
N GLU A 43 17.91 -1.91 2.23
CA GLU A 43 18.39 -2.36 3.55
C GLU A 43 18.42 -3.90 3.67
N LYS A 44 17.41 -4.60 3.14
CA LYS A 44 17.43 -6.08 3.07
C LYS A 44 18.54 -6.59 2.15
N LYS A 45 18.76 -5.99 0.98
CA LYS A 45 19.87 -6.37 0.07
C LYS A 45 21.22 -6.22 0.76
N GLU A 46 21.49 -5.10 1.42
CA GLU A 46 22.80 -4.90 2.07
C GLU A 46 23.03 -5.89 3.22
N ARG A 47 21.99 -6.18 4.02
CA ARG A 47 22.07 -7.25 5.04
C ARG A 47 22.36 -8.62 4.43
N ILE A 48 21.79 -8.95 3.26
CA ILE A 48 22.12 -10.18 2.53
C ILE A 48 23.57 -10.19 2.05
N HIS A 49 24.12 -9.05 1.60
CA HIS A 49 25.55 -8.96 1.23
C HIS A 49 26.46 -9.20 2.45
N GLN A 50 26.23 -8.48 3.56
CA GLN A 50 26.98 -8.67 4.81
C GLN A 50 26.90 -10.12 5.33
N TYR A 51 25.74 -10.76 5.20
CA TYR A 51 25.52 -12.16 5.60
C TYR A 51 26.17 -13.16 4.64
N LYS A 52 26.14 -12.91 3.33
CA LYS A 52 26.89 -13.69 2.33
C LYS A 52 28.40 -13.65 2.61
N ASP A 53 28.93 -12.49 3.01
CA ASP A 53 30.35 -12.35 3.37
C ASP A 53 30.69 -13.16 4.63
N ALA A 54 29.81 -13.19 5.63
CA ALA A 54 29.96 -14.05 6.81
C ALA A 54 29.96 -15.55 6.43
N VAL A 55 29.04 -16.00 5.57
CA VAL A 55 29.02 -17.39 5.06
C VAL A 55 30.27 -17.70 4.24
N SER A 56 30.80 -16.74 3.48
CA SER A 56 32.03 -16.89 2.71
C SER A 56 33.26 -17.06 3.61
N ARG A 57 33.30 -16.39 4.78
CA ARG A 57 34.34 -16.60 5.81
C ARG A 57 34.23 -17.98 6.48
N LEU A 58 33.02 -18.50 6.68
CA LEU A 58 32.82 -19.87 7.18
C LEU A 58 33.33 -20.91 6.17
N ILE A 59 33.05 -20.73 4.87
CA ILE A 59 33.57 -21.60 3.80
C ILE A 59 35.11 -21.57 3.78
N ALA A 60 35.73 -20.39 3.81
CA ALA A 60 37.20 -20.28 3.85
C ALA A 60 37.82 -20.95 5.11
N ASN A 61 37.11 -20.96 6.24
CA ASN A 61 37.54 -21.70 7.44
C ASN A 61 37.42 -23.22 7.25
N GLN A 62 36.33 -23.70 6.64
CA GLN A 62 36.13 -25.10 6.30
C GLN A 62 37.19 -25.60 5.30
N GLU A 63 37.54 -24.79 4.30
CA GLU A 63 38.60 -25.07 3.32
C GLU A 63 39.98 -25.13 4.00
N LYS A 64 40.28 -24.20 4.91
CA LYS A 64 41.52 -24.20 5.70
C LYS A 64 41.66 -25.46 6.56
N LYS A 65 40.57 -25.89 7.23
CA LYS A 65 40.55 -27.15 8.00
C LYS A 65 40.69 -28.37 7.08
N SER A 66 39.97 -28.40 5.95
CA SER A 66 40.07 -29.45 4.93
C SER A 66 41.49 -29.60 4.36
N TYR A 67 42.22 -28.49 4.19
CA TYR A 67 43.62 -28.52 3.79
C TYR A 67 44.52 -29.06 4.90
N ARG A 68 44.29 -28.67 6.17
CA ARG A 68 45.07 -29.18 7.31
C ARG A 68 44.84 -30.67 7.56
N LEU A 69 43.61 -31.15 7.37
CA LEU A 69 43.26 -32.57 7.41
C LEU A 69 44.11 -33.35 6.40
N LYS A 70 44.15 -32.92 5.13
CA LYS A 70 44.96 -33.57 4.08
C LYS A 70 46.45 -33.64 4.45
N GLN A 71 47.03 -32.54 4.95
CA GLN A 71 48.42 -32.53 5.42
C GLN A 71 48.68 -33.55 6.54
N LEU A 72 47.74 -33.69 7.48
CA LEU A 72 47.87 -34.67 8.57
C LEU A 72 47.70 -36.10 8.07
N SER A 73 46.77 -36.36 7.15
CA SER A 73 46.61 -37.68 6.52
C SER A 73 47.85 -38.08 5.71
N GLU A 74 48.46 -37.15 4.98
CA GLU A 74 49.72 -37.36 4.24
C GLU A 74 50.89 -37.66 5.19
N GLU A 75 51.03 -36.94 6.30
CA GLU A 75 52.08 -37.20 7.30
C GLU A 75 51.81 -38.50 8.09
N VAL A 76 50.56 -38.88 8.37
CA VAL A 76 50.23 -40.20 8.95
C VAL A 76 50.67 -41.31 8.01
N ASN A 77 50.28 -41.28 6.72
CA ASN A 77 50.69 -42.28 5.73
C ASN A 77 52.23 -42.42 5.65
N ARG A 78 52.94 -41.29 5.73
CA ARG A 78 54.41 -41.25 5.76
C ARG A 78 55.00 -41.83 7.06
N LEU A 79 54.43 -41.50 8.21
CA LEU A 79 54.83 -42.07 9.50
C LEU A 79 54.55 -43.58 9.56
N GLU A 80 53.51 -44.08 8.90
CA GLU A 80 53.24 -45.52 8.80
C GLU A 80 54.32 -46.24 7.99
N GLN A 81 54.76 -45.68 6.86
CA GLN A 81 55.88 -46.20 6.08
C GLN A 81 57.20 -46.19 6.89
N LEU A 82 57.44 -45.14 7.68
CA LEU A 82 58.61 -45.05 8.57
C LEU A 82 58.54 -46.06 9.74
N LYS A 83 57.36 -46.26 10.33
CA LYS A 83 57.07 -47.29 11.35
C LYS A 83 57.31 -48.70 10.80
N GLU A 84 56.82 -48.99 9.59
CA GLU A 84 57.08 -50.30 8.96
C GLU A 84 58.57 -50.47 8.57
N GLY A 85 59.23 -49.42 8.09
CA GLY A 85 60.67 -49.43 7.82
C GLY A 85 61.51 -49.71 9.07
N ALA A 86 61.19 -49.09 10.20
CA ALA A 86 61.82 -49.38 11.49
C ALA A 86 61.59 -50.84 11.93
N ALA A 87 60.36 -51.35 11.78
CA ALA A 87 60.04 -52.75 12.05
C ALA A 87 60.75 -53.71 11.07
N ALA A 88 60.97 -53.32 9.82
CA ALA A 88 61.72 -54.10 8.83
C ALA A 88 63.22 -54.17 9.19
N LYS A 89 63.87 -53.04 9.51
CA LYS A 89 65.26 -53.05 10.00
C LYS A 89 65.40 -53.88 11.27
N ALA A 90 64.50 -53.73 12.25
CA ALA A 90 64.49 -54.55 13.46
C ALA A 90 64.41 -56.06 13.15
N ARG A 91 63.56 -56.48 12.20
CA ARG A 91 63.43 -57.88 11.77
C ARG A 91 64.71 -58.42 11.12
N ILE A 92 65.42 -57.61 10.34
CA ILE A 92 66.72 -57.96 9.74
C ILE A 92 67.77 -58.16 10.84
N THR A 93 67.96 -57.16 11.69
CA THR A 93 68.93 -57.20 12.81
C THR A 93 68.67 -58.38 13.77
N VAL A 94 67.40 -58.69 14.08
CA VAL A 94 67.06 -59.85 14.91
C VAL A 94 67.44 -61.18 14.24
N ASN A 95 67.37 -61.28 12.91
CA ASN A 95 67.73 -62.50 12.18
C ASN A 95 69.26 -62.64 12.06
N GLU A 96 69.98 -61.55 11.81
CA GLU A 96 71.45 -61.51 11.76
C GLU A 96 72.05 -61.95 13.10
N LEU A 97 71.63 -61.32 14.20
CA LEU A 97 72.12 -61.63 15.55
C LEU A 97 71.76 -63.07 15.99
N LYS A 98 70.64 -63.64 15.53
CA LYS A 98 70.31 -65.07 15.72
C LYS A 98 71.24 -65.98 14.92
N GLY A 99 71.63 -65.59 13.70
CA GLY A 99 72.62 -66.30 12.89
C GLY A 99 74.01 -66.33 13.55
N GLU A 100 74.36 -65.27 14.28
CA GLU A 100 75.55 -65.20 15.15
C GLU A 100 75.41 -66.02 16.46
N GLY A 101 74.27 -66.66 16.71
CA GLY A 101 74.01 -67.45 17.92
C GLY A 101 73.73 -66.63 19.18
N LYS A 102 73.48 -65.32 19.08
CA LYS A 102 73.11 -64.48 20.22
C LYS A 102 71.71 -64.82 20.73
N ASP A 103 71.54 -64.78 22.05
CA ASP A 103 70.28 -65.11 22.71
C ASP A 103 69.28 -63.94 22.69
N LEU A 104 68.04 -64.22 23.13
CA LEU A 104 66.96 -63.23 23.14
C LEU A 104 67.18 -62.08 24.14
N ALA A 105 68.05 -62.24 25.14
CA ALA A 105 68.46 -61.15 26.03
C ALA A 105 69.51 -60.24 25.36
N ALA A 106 70.59 -60.82 24.80
CA ALA A 106 71.64 -60.08 24.11
C ALA A 106 71.09 -59.31 22.89
N ILE A 107 70.16 -59.91 22.13
CA ILE A 107 69.48 -59.24 21.00
C ILE A 107 68.73 -57.99 21.47
N LYS A 108 68.03 -58.06 22.60
CA LYS A 108 67.29 -56.90 23.16
C LYS A 108 68.20 -55.81 23.70
N GLN A 109 69.44 -56.12 24.06
CA GLN A 109 70.45 -55.13 24.48
C GLN A 109 71.29 -54.60 23.31
N HIS A 110 71.05 -55.07 22.07
CA HIS A 110 71.79 -54.59 20.91
C HIS A 110 71.36 -53.17 20.51
N GLU A 111 72.33 -52.31 20.19
CA GLU A 111 72.05 -50.88 19.94
C GLU A 111 71.09 -50.67 18.77
N ASP A 112 71.34 -51.27 17.61
CA ASP A 112 70.44 -51.20 16.46
C ASP A 112 69.01 -51.65 16.77
N TYR A 113 68.83 -52.66 17.63
CA TYR A 113 67.51 -53.14 18.02
C TYR A 113 66.79 -52.08 18.88
N GLN A 114 67.50 -51.50 19.86
CA GLN A 114 66.97 -50.42 20.70
C GLN A 114 66.66 -49.15 19.89
N GLN A 115 67.53 -48.77 18.95
CA GLN A 115 67.27 -47.65 18.02
C GLN A 115 66.00 -47.88 17.19
N CYS A 116 65.83 -49.08 16.60
CA CYS A 116 64.65 -49.40 15.81
C CYS A 116 63.37 -49.46 16.67
N MET A 117 63.45 -49.99 17.89
CA MET A 117 62.33 -50.03 18.83
C MET A 117 61.92 -48.62 19.29
N ALA A 118 62.88 -47.74 19.58
CA ALA A 118 62.64 -46.35 19.93
C ALA A 118 61.96 -45.58 18.77
N ALA A 119 62.48 -45.73 17.55
CA ALA A 119 61.89 -45.12 16.36
C ALA A 119 60.46 -45.64 16.08
N TYR A 120 60.23 -46.95 16.19
CA TYR A 120 58.90 -47.55 16.04
C TYR A 120 57.89 -46.97 17.05
N ASN A 121 58.30 -46.80 18.30
CA ASN A 121 57.45 -46.24 19.36
C ASN A 121 57.17 -44.74 19.14
N ASP A 122 58.17 -43.96 18.76
CA ASP A 122 58.01 -42.53 18.42
C ASP A 122 57.06 -42.32 17.24
N PHE A 123 57.25 -43.05 16.13
CA PHE A 123 56.33 -42.99 14.99
C PHE A 123 54.91 -43.45 15.37
N SER A 124 54.78 -44.51 16.18
CA SER A 124 53.47 -44.99 16.64
C SER A 124 52.73 -43.96 17.51
N GLY A 125 53.43 -43.26 18.41
CA GLY A 125 52.86 -42.16 19.20
C GLY A 125 52.45 -40.96 18.36
N LYS A 126 53.26 -40.59 17.35
CA LYS A 126 52.94 -39.51 16.40
C LYS A 126 51.73 -39.85 15.52
N ILE A 127 51.62 -41.10 15.05
CA ILE A 127 50.45 -41.58 14.32
C ILE A 127 49.20 -41.44 15.19
N ALA A 128 49.22 -41.96 16.42
CA ALA A 128 48.05 -41.88 17.32
C ALA A 128 47.57 -40.43 17.53
N GLY A 129 48.49 -39.52 17.87
CA GLY A 129 48.15 -38.10 18.08
C GLY A 129 47.74 -37.35 16.81
N HIS A 130 48.17 -37.77 15.62
CA HIS A 130 47.69 -37.21 14.36
C HIS A 130 46.37 -37.81 13.90
N THR A 131 46.09 -39.10 14.18
CA THR A 131 44.79 -39.72 13.92
C THR A 131 43.69 -39.10 14.80
N GLU A 132 43.99 -38.79 16.06
CA GLU A 132 43.10 -38.03 16.96
C GLU A 132 42.79 -36.64 16.37
N GLN A 133 43.83 -35.88 15.97
CA GLN A 133 43.67 -34.56 15.33
C GLN A 133 42.93 -34.61 13.98
N ILE A 134 43.01 -35.72 13.24
CA ILE A 134 42.23 -35.92 12.00
C ILE A 134 40.74 -36.11 12.35
N ALA A 135 40.42 -36.95 13.34
CA ALA A 135 39.03 -37.18 13.77
C ALA A 135 38.37 -35.90 14.30
N ASP A 136 39.09 -35.10 15.08
CA ASP A 136 38.63 -33.77 15.53
C ASP A 136 38.32 -32.85 14.34
N LEU A 137 39.26 -32.73 13.39
CA LEU A 137 39.09 -31.91 12.18
C LEU A 137 37.94 -32.41 11.30
N GLU A 138 37.73 -33.72 11.18
CA GLU A 138 36.59 -34.31 10.47
C GLU A 138 35.26 -33.92 11.14
N SER A 139 35.17 -33.96 12.47
CA SER A 139 33.98 -33.48 13.19
C SER A 139 33.73 -31.99 12.95
N GLU A 140 34.74 -31.14 13.13
CA GLU A 140 34.63 -29.69 12.90
C GLU A 140 34.25 -29.34 11.44
N ILE A 141 34.78 -30.07 10.46
CA ILE A 141 34.46 -29.85 9.04
C ILE A 141 33.01 -30.25 8.74
N ASN A 142 32.50 -31.30 9.38
CA ASN A 142 31.11 -31.74 9.25
C ASN A 142 30.12 -30.75 9.90
N GLU A 143 30.43 -30.26 11.11
CA GLU A 143 29.65 -29.22 11.81
C GLU A 143 29.60 -27.92 11.01
N LEU A 144 30.75 -27.48 10.48
CA LEU A 144 30.81 -26.34 9.56
C LEU A 144 30.00 -26.59 8.28
N SER A 145 30.05 -27.80 7.73
CA SER A 145 29.28 -28.18 6.53
C SER A 145 27.77 -28.02 6.74
N GLY A 146 27.25 -28.55 7.86
CA GLY A 146 25.84 -28.42 8.24
C GLY A 146 25.44 -26.95 8.47
N THR A 147 26.27 -26.20 9.18
CA THR A 147 26.06 -24.76 9.46
C THR A 147 26.03 -23.94 8.17
N ILE A 148 26.99 -24.14 7.27
CA ILE A 148 27.06 -23.50 5.95
C ILE A 148 25.86 -23.90 5.09
N GLY A 149 25.41 -25.15 5.15
CA GLY A 149 24.20 -25.63 4.48
C GLY A 149 22.94 -24.89 4.95
N GLY A 150 22.71 -24.82 6.26
CA GLY A 150 21.59 -24.08 6.85
C GLY A 150 21.59 -22.59 6.45
N HIS A 151 22.74 -21.92 6.54
CA HIS A 151 22.88 -20.52 6.15
C HIS A 151 22.70 -20.28 4.65
N LYS A 152 23.08 -21.23 3.77
CA LYS A 152 22.77 -21.16 2.33
C LYS A 152 21.26 -21.21 2.06
N VAL A 153 20.51 -22.06 2.78
CA VAL A 153 19.03 -22.09 2.69
C VAL A 153 18.41 -20.79 3.21
N GLN A 154 18.93 -20.24 4.32
CA GLN A 154 18.48 -18.96 4.86
C GLN A 154 18.75 -17.79 3.88
N LEU A 155 19.91 -17.76 3.21
CA LEU A 155 20.21 -16.80 2.14
C LEU A 155 19.22 -16.93 0.95
N GLN A 156 18.90 -18.14 0.50
CA GLN A 156 17.91 -18.36 -0.57
C GLN A 156 16.52 -17.87 -0.17
N GLN A 157 16.12 -18.09 1.09
CA GLN A 157 14.83 -17.62 1.61
C GLN A 157 14.77 -16.09 1.68
N LEU A 158 15.83 -15.44 2.19
CA LEU A 158 15.92 -13.97 2.24
C LEU A 158 15.90 -13.32 0.84
N LEU A 159 16.47 -13.97 -0.18
CA LEU A 159 16.39 -13.52 -1.57
C LEU A 159 14.95 -13.59 -2.10
N ARG A 160 14.24 -14.71 -1.89
CA ARG A 160 12.82 -14.86 -2.27
C ARG A 160 11.92 -13.84 -1.57
N GLU A 161 12.22 -13.47 -0.32
CA GLU A 161 11.51 -12.39 0.38
C GLU A 161 11.74 -11.02 -0.25
N ILE A 162 12.94 -10.74 -0.76
CA ILE A 162 13.21 -9.50 -1.49
C ILE A 162 12.45 -9.46 -2.82
N ASP A 163 12.30 -10.59 -3.50
CA ASP A 163 11.52 -10.65 -4.73
C ASP A 163 10.03 -10.43 -4.45
N LYS A 164 9.45 -11.15 -3.48
CA LYS A 164 8.07 -10.90 -3.00
C LYS A 164 7.82 -9.44 -2.60
N LEU A 165 8.76 -8.80 -1.91
CA LEU A 165 8.63 -7.38 -1.51
C LEU A 165 8.62 -6.41 -2.70
N LYS A 166 9.16 -6.77 -3.88
CA LYS A 166 9.00 -5.97 -5.11
C LYS A 166 7.61 -6.14 -5.70
N ASP A 167 7.08 -7.36 -5.68
CA ASP A 167 5.76 -7.69 -6.21
C ASP A 167 4.68 -7.04 -5.34
N GLU A 168 4.79 -7.19 -4.01
CA GLU A 168 3.97 -6.50 -2.99
C GLU A 168 4.07 -4.98 -3.12
N SER A 169 5.27 -4.43 -3.34
CA SER A 169 5.45 -2.99 -3.59
C SER A 169 4.74 -2.54 -4.86
N SER A 170 4.81 -3.33 -5.93
CA SER A 170 4.23 -2.97 -7.24
C SER A 170 2.70 -3.02 -7.20
N ALA A 171 2.14 -4.04 -6.57
CA ALA A 171 0.70 -4.15 -6.32
C ALA A 171 0.20 -3.01 -5.42
N THR A 172 0.79 -2.84 -4.23
CA THR A 172 0.38 -1.80 -3.27
C THR A 172 0.41 -0.39 -3.88
N VAL A 173 1.44 -0.08 -4.69
CA VAL A 173 1.56 1.23 -5.34
C VAL A 173 0.53 1.41 -6.45
N ALA A 174 0.14 0.35 -7.17
CA ALA A 174 -0.94 0.39 -8.15
C ALA A 174 -2.30 0.59 -7.46
N ASP A 175 -2.62 -0.23 -6.45
CA ASP A 175 -3.87 -0.14 -5.67
C ASP A 175 -4.06 1.28 -5.08
N MET A 176 -2.98 1.88 -4.56
CA MET A 176 -2.99 3.25 -4.03
C MET A 176 -3.11 4.35 -5.09
N ILE A 177 -2.72 4.10 -6.35
CA ILE A 177 -2.97 5.02 -7.45
C ILE A 177 -4.44 4.95 -7.84
N THR A 178 -4.99 3.76 -8.06
CA THR A 178 -6.41 3.57 -8.39
C THR A 178 -7.33 4.12 -7.30
N ALA A 179 -7.07 3.83 -6.02
CA ALA A 179 -7.86 4.38 -4.92
C ALA A 179 -7.77 5.92 -4.80
N LYS A 180 -6.70 6.54 -5.32
CA LYS A 180 -6.58 8.00 -5.41
C LYS A 180 -7.35 8.56 -6.61
N GLU A 181 -7.30 7.90 -7.76
CA GLU A 181 -8.08 8.26 -8.96
C GLU A 181 -9.59 8.13 -8.70
N GLU A 182 -10.03 7.06 -8.02
CA GLU A 182 -11.42 6.88 -7.57
C GLU A 182 -11.87 8.01 -6.63
N ALA A 183 -11.03 8.43 -5.69
CA ALA A 183 -11.32 9.55 -4.80
C ALA A 183 -11.42 10.89 -5.55
N GLU A 184 -10.48 11.18 -6.46
CA GLU A 184 -10.50 12.40 -7.27
C GLU A 184 -11.72 12.44 -8.23
N ILE A 185 -12.18 11.29 -8.72
CA ILE A 185 -13.44 11.17 -9.49
C ILE A 185 -14.66 11.39 -8.59
N ALA A 186 -14.68 10.83 -7.38
CA ALA A 186 -15.79 11.00 -6.44
C ALA A 186 -15.93 12.46 -5.98
N ASP A 187 -14.82 13.13 -5.64
CA ASP A 187 -14.79 14.55 -5.29
C ASP A 187 -15.26 15.42 -6.47
N MET A 188 -14.87 15.09 -7.71
CA MET A 188 -15.33 15.78 -8.92
C MET A 188 -16.84 15.61 -9.14
N ILE A 189 -17.38 14.41 -8.94
CA ILE A 189 -18.83 14.16 -9.03
C ILE A 189 -19.59 14.95 -7.94
N SER A 190 -19.06 15.01 -6.72
CA SER A 190 -19.66 15.80 -5.63
C SER A 190 -19.67 17.29 -5.94
N GLY A 191 -18.54 17.86 -6.40
CA GLY A 191 -18.46 19.27 -6.77
C GLY A 191 -19.39 19.65 -7.93
N ILE A 192 -19.45 18.83 -8.99
CA ILE A 192 -20.39 19.03 -10.11
C ILE A 192 -21.86 18.98 -9.64
N SER A 193 -22.16 18.16 -8.62
CA SER A 193 -23.50 18.08 -8.02
C SER A 193 -23.84 19.34 -7.22
N GLU A 194 -22.93 19.85 -6.39
CA GLU A 194 -23.13 21.07 -5.61
C GLU A 194 -23.28 22.32 -6.50
N ASP A 195 -22.45 22.48 -7.53
CA ASP A 195 -22.54 23.60 -8.48
C ASP A 195 -23.87 23.59 -9.25
N ARG A 196 -24.25 22.44 -9.85
CA ARG A 196 -25.48 22.34 -10.66
C ARG A 196 -26.74 22.51 -9.84
N THR A 197 -26.86 21.83 -8.70
CA THR A 197 -28.06 21.93 -7.86
C THR A 197 -28.24 23.34 -7.29
N SER A 198 -27.14 24.06 -7.03
CA SER A 198 -27.18 25.47 -6.62
C SER A 198 -27.67 26.40 -7.74
N GLN A 199 -27.23 26.16 -8.98
CA GLN A 199 -27.62 26.95 -10.15
C GLN A 199 -29.09 26.71 -10.54
N GLU A 200 -29.54 25.45 -10.61
CA GLU A 200 -30.94 25.09 -10.88
C GLU A 200 -31.89 25.66 -9.79
N LEU A 201 -31.47 25.67 -8.52
CA LEU A 201 -32.22 26.32 -7.44
C LEU A 201 -32.28 27.84 -7.54
N ALA A 202 -31.33 28.50 -8.22
CA ALA A 202 -31.41 29.93 -8.50
C ALA A 202 -32.44 30.20 -9.61
N GLU A 203 -32.34 29.49 -10.73
CA GLU A 203 -33.27 29.62 -11.86
C GLU A 203 -34.74 29.34 -11.45
N LEU A 204 -34.98 28.33 -10.62
CA LEU A 204 -36.32 28.05 -10.06
C LEU A 204 -36.83 29.14 -9.10
N ARG A 205 -35.94 29.88 -8.42
CA ARG A 205 -36.33 31.03 -7.58
C ARG A 205 -36.68 32.24 -8.42
N ASP A 206 -35.95 32.49 -9.51
CA ASP A 206 -36.21 33.59 -10.42
C ASP A 206 -37.47 33.33 -11.27
N LEU A 207 -37.68 32.11 -11.78
CA LEU A 207 -38.92 31.69 -12.44
C LEU A 207 -40.15 31.88 -11.51
N ARG A 208 -39.99 31.57 -10.22
CA ARG A 208 -41.03 31.81 -9.19
C ARG A 208 -41.23 33.31 -8.92
N ALA A 209 -40.17 34.12 -8.91
CA ALA A 209 -40.26 35.56 -8.74
C ALA A 209 -40.96 36.21 -9.94
N GLU A 210 -40.59 35.84 -11.15
CA GLU A 210 -41.20 36.28 -12.41
C GLU A 210 -42.68 35.86 -12.49
N SER A 211 -43.00 34.60 -12.14
CA SER A 211 -44.39 34.11 -12.08
C SER A 211 -45.22 34.89 -11.06
N LYS A 212 -44.64 35.25 -9.91
CA LYS A 212 -45.29 36.09 -8.88
C LYS A 212 -45.43 37.55 -9.33
N ALA A 213 -44.52 38.06 -10.16
CA ALA A 213 -44.61 39.39 -10.77
C ALA A 213 -45.68 39.42 -11.87
N LYS A 214 -45.71 38.44 -12.78
CA LYS A 214 -46.80 38.24 -13.75
C LYS A 214 -48.15 38.15 -13.05
N ALA A 215 -48.27 37.34 -11.98
CA ALA A 215 -49.48 37.24 -11.16
C ALA A 215 -49.75 38.45 -10.23
N ARG A 216 -48.91 39.49 -10.24
CA ARG A 216 -49.20 40.82 -9.69
C ARG A 216 -49.68 41.75 -10.78
N ILE A 217 -48.94 41.86 -11.89
CA ILE A 217 -49.32 42.63 -13.08
C ILE A 217 -50.71 42.22 -13.59
N SER A 218 -51.02 40.92 -13.68
CA SER A 218 -52.38 40.46 -14.05
C SER A 218 -53.47 40.81 -13.03
N ARG A 219 -53.13 41.08 -11.77
CA ARG A 219 -54.06 41.56 -10.73
C ARG A 219 -54.18 43.08 -10.69
N GLU A 220 -53.12 43.78 -11.06
CA GLU A 220 -53.10 45.23 -11.25
C GLU A 220 -53.93 45.57 -12.50
N VAL A 221 -53.66 44.93 -13.64
CA VAL A 221 -54.44 45.04 -14.88
C VAL A 221 -55.92 44.63 -14.70
N ALA A 222 -56.20 43.55 -13.95
CA ALA A 222 -57.58 43.17 -13.62
C ALA A 222 -58.22 44.03 -12.50
N GLY A 223 -57.44 44.88 -11.82
CA GLY A 223 -57.89 45.81 -10.79
C GLY A 223 -58.11 47.23 -11.30
N THR A 224 -57.60 47.57 -12.50
CA THR A 224 -57.66 48.90 -13.07
C THR A 224 -58.24 48.93 -14.49
N ASP A 225 -59.51 48.53 -14.66
CA ASP A 225 -60.42 49.29 -15.54
C ASP A 225 -61.92 49.00 -15.31
N THR A 226 -62.78 49.81 -15.96
CA THR A 226 -64.24 49.67 -16.17
C THR A 226 -65.22 49.86 -14.99
N LYS A 227 -64.81 49.97 -13.72
CA LYS A 227 -65.78 50.18 -12.60
C LYS A 227 -65.60 51.41 -11.69
N VAL A 228 -64.59 52.23 -11.95
CA VAL A 228 -64.39 53.50 -11.22
C VAL A 228 -64.99 54.69 -11.99
N GLN A 229 -64.97 54.66 -13.33
CA GLN A 229 -65.41 55.80 -14.16
C GLN A 229 -66.93 55.97 -14.24
N GLU A 230 -67.74 54.90 -14.14
CA GLU A 230 -69.21 55.01 -14.22
C GLU A 230 -69.84 55.70 -12.99
N ASN A 231 -69.26 55.50 -11.79
CA ASN A 231 -69.86 55.99 -10.54
C ASN A 231 -69.70 57.50 -10.32
N GLU A 232 -68.73 58.17 -10.96
CA GLU A 232 -68.55 59.62 -10.79
C GLU A 232 -69.52 60.44 -11.67
N PHE A 233 -69.95 59.91 -12.83
CA PHE A 233 -70.92 60.61 -13.70
C PHE A 233 -72.37 60.51 -13.21
N LEU A 234 -72.76 59.43 -12.51
CA LEU A 234 -74.10 59.28 -11.94
C LEU A 234 -74.35 60.17 -10.71
N ALA A 235 -73.29 60.66 -10.06
CA ALA A 235 -73.38 61.43 -8.81
C ALA A 235 -73.88 62.87 -8.96
N TYR A 236 -74.05 63.40 -10.19
CA TYR A 236 -74.38 64.81 -10.44
C TYR A 236 -75.75 65.04 -11.13
N ALA A 237 -76.54 63.99 -11.36
CA ALA A 237 -77.72 64.04 -12.24
C ALA A 237 -79.10 64.04 -11.54
N GLN A 238 -79.18 63.79 -10.22
CA GLN A 238 -80.46 63.68 -9.51
C GLN A 238 -80.47 64.41 -8.15
N ALA A 239 -80.42 65.74 -8.21
CA ALA A 239 -80.73 66.63 -7.09
C ALA A 239 -81.57 67.83 -7.55
N ASP A 240 -82.87 67.58 -7.74
CA ASP A 240 -83.99 68.52 -7.76
C ASP A 240 -83.90 69.80 -8.64
N THR A 241 -84.69 69.85 -9.71
CA THR A 241 -85.31 71.12 -10.15
C THR A 241 -86.62 70.84 -10.86
N ARG A 242 -87.73 71.26 -10.24
CA ARG A 242 -89.09 71.05 -10.75
C ARG A 242 -89.67 72.36 -11.29
N THR A 243 -90.48 72.25 -12.36
CA THR A 243 -91.43 73.26 -12.86
C THR A 243 -90.90 74.32 -13.84
N SER A 244 -91.10 74.02 -15.13
CA SER A 244 -91.73 74.92 -16.12
C SER A 244 -92.36 73.98 -17.16
N GLU A 245 -93.64 73.64 -16.99
CA GLU A 245 -94.76 74.29 -17.68
C GLU A 245 -94.74 73.98 -19.19
N PHE A 246 -95.35 72.89 -19.64
CA PHE A 246 -96.80 72.76 -19.92
C PHE A 246 -97.28 73.58 -21.14
N ASP A 247 -96.62 74.69 -21.48
CA ASP A 247 -97.15 75.69 -22.42
C ASP A 247 -96.76 75.47 -23.89
N GLN A 248 -95.81 74.58 -24.18
CA GLN A 248 -95.46 74.21 -25.57
C GLN A 248 -96.27 73.03 -26.13
N LEU A 249 -97.17 72.42 -25.35
CA LEU A 249 -98.04 71.32 -25.79
C LEU A 249 -99.36 71.80 -26.44
N ILE A 250 -99.27 72.84 -27.28
CA ILE A 250 -100.41 73.37 -28.04
C ILE A 250 -100.25 73.10 -29.55
N GLY A 251 -100.25 71.81 -29.90
CA GLY A 251 -100.89 71.29 -31.12
C GLY A 251 -100.13 71.29 -32.46
N LEU A 252 -100.07 70.09 -33.06
CA LEU A 252 -99.85 69.77 -34.49
C LEU A 252 -98.42 70.03 -35.06
N ALA A 253 -97.84 69.17 -35.91
CA ALA A 253 -98.28 67.87 -36.46
C ALA A 253 -97.07 66.94 -36.73
N GLU A 254 -97.36 65.66 -37.07
CA GLU A 254 -96.74 64.76 -38.08
C GLU A 254 -95.20 64.81 -38.38
N GLU A 255 -94.51 63.71 -38.73
CA GLU A 255 -94.91 62.47 -39.43
C GLU A 255 -93.91 61.29 -39.17
N THR A 256 -94.36 60.05 -39.45
CA THR A 256 -93.69 58.78 -39.90
C THR A 256 -92.14 58.65 -40.04
N ASP A 257 -91.49 57.46 -40.00
CA ASP A 257 -91.93 56.05 -39.84
C ASP A 257 -90.83 55.09 -39.28
N THR A 258 -91.18 53.79 -39.25
CA THR A 258 -90.48 52.55 -38.80
C THR A 258 -90.05 51.67 -40.01
N PRO A 259 -89.59 50.38 -39.88
CA PRO A 259 -89.06 49.59 -38.74
C PRO A 259 -87.53 49.32 -38.95
N ALA A 260 -86.83 48.17 -38.83
CA ALA A 260 -87.04 46.73 -38.52
C ALA A 260 -85.65 46.05 -38.23
N ALA A 261 -85.49 44.75 -37.92
CA ALA A 261 -86.09 43.85 -36.90
C ALA A 261 -85.37 42.46 -36.95
N ASP A 262 -85.59 41.60 -35.93
CA ASP A 262 -85.38 40.12 -35.87
C ASP A 262 -83.93 39.54 -35.96
N ALA A 263 -83.52 38.39 -35.37
CA ALA A 263 -83.93 37.53 -34.23
C ALA A 263 -82.73 36.53 -33.97
N GLU A 264 -82.26 36.12 -32.77
CA GLU A 264 -82.85 35.31 -31.65
C GLU A 264 -83.16 33.82 -31.96
N PRO A 265 -83.15 32.86 -30.98
CA PRO A 265 -82.18 32.64 -29.86
C PRO A 265 -81.97 31.12 -29.44
N GLU A 266 -81.41 30.86 -28.23
CA GLU A 266 -81.51 29.65 -27.34
C GLU A 266 -80.89 28.27 -27.74
N ALA A 267 -80.32 27.38 -26.89
CA ALA A 267 -80.40 26.94 -25.44
C ALA A 267 -81.25 25.65 -25.20
N PRO A 268 -81.29 24.96 -24.02
CA PRO A 268 -80.50 24.96 -22.75
C PRO A 268 -79.48 23.76 -22.70
N SER A 269 -79.07 22.98 -21.67
CA SER A 269 -79.38 22.60 -20.24
C SER A 269 -78.05 22.17 -19.52
N ARG A 270 -77.85 21.86 -18.21
CA ARG A 270 -78.61 21.24 -17.05
C ARG A 270 -78.70 19.68 -17.11
N GLU A 271 -78.59 18.85 -16.04
CA GLU A 271 -78.67 18.98 -14.56
C GLU A 271 -77.54 18.21 -13.75
N PRO A 272 -77.46 18.28 -12.38
CA PRO A 272 -76.21 17.99 -11.63
C PRO A 272 -76.27 17.10 -10.32
N ARG A 273 -75.07 16.75 -9.79
CA ARG A 273 -74.70 16.36 -8.37
C ARG A 273 -75.09 14.96 -7.82
N LEU A 274 -74.12 14.08 -7.46
CA LEU A 274 -73.45 13.84 -6.13
C LEU A 274 -74.12 12.68 -5.30
N PRO A 275 -73.49 12.08 -4.26
CA PRO A 275 -72.26 11.28 -4.29
C PRO A 275 -72.33 9.98 -3.44
N GLU A 276 -71.17 9.33 -3.20
CA GLU A 276 -70.85 8.37 -2.11
C GLU A 276 -71.70 7.10 -1.93
N ASN A 277 -71.12 5.92 -2.20
CA ASN A 277 -70.45 5.05 -1.21
C ASN A 277 -69.56 4.01 -1.93
#